data_AF-A0A7L4GN86-F1
#
_entry.id   AF-A0A7L4GN86-F1
#
_cell.length_a   1.000
_cell.length_b   1.000
_cell.length_c   1.000
_cell.angle_alpha   90.00
_cell.angle_beta   90.00
_cell.angle_gamma   90.00
#
_symmetry.space_group_name_H-M   'P 1'
#
loop_
_entity.id
_entity.type
_entity.pdbx_description
1 polymer ?
#
loop_
_entity_poly.entity_id
_entity_poly.type
_entity_poly.pdbx_seq_one_letter_code
_entity_poly.pdbx_strand_id
1 'polypeptide(L)'
;PAARVPEAGPRRVLDGATRQRRLHRQLEALESDNFGDDPQAALGLPRPGKRLPHFADPAHTGVGFGVLTPSHPLPQNLSAAEGPNYVSACAAPSRLPQRHFCAVCGFPSPYTCVTCGARYCSSRCLGTHQDTRYWGNWDG
;
A
#
# COMPACT_ATOMS: atom_id res chain seq x y z
N PRO A 1 35.80 1.36 58.25
CA PRO A 1 36.22 2.32 57.20
C PRO A 1 36.00 1.77 55.78
N ALA A 2 35.15 2.43 54.97
CA ALA A 2 35.17 2.31 53.51
C ALA A 2 34.40 3.48 52.89
N ALA A 3 35.00 4.10 51.87
CA ALA A 3 34.54 5.33 51.23
C ALA A 3 33.77 5.09 49.91
N ARG A 4 32.80 6.00 49.72
CA ARG A 4 32.04 6.54 48.57
C ARG A 4 32.29 6.06 47.12
N VAL A 5 31.19 5.81 46.41
CA VAL A 5 31.04 5.75 44.94
C VAL A 5 30.37 7.05 44.44
N PRO A 6 30.68 7.61 43.25
CA PRO A 6 30.32 8.98 42.87
C PRO A 6 28.84 9.14 42.45
N GLU A 7 28.25 10.27 42.87
CA GLU A 7 26.86 10.66 42.64
C GLU A 7 26.53 10.91 41.16
N ALA A 8 25.45 10.29 40.67
CA ALA A 8 24.80 10.69 39.44
C ALA A 8 24.05 12.01 39.66
N GLY A 9 24.60 13.11 39.14
CA GLY A 9 24.00 14.44 39.27
C GLY A 9 22.53 14.45 38.78
N PRO A 10 21.65 15.22 39.46
CA PRO A 10 20.21 15.17 39.17
C PRO A 10 19.93 15.66 37.76
N ARG A 11 19.24 14.83 36.98
CA ARG A 11 18.70 15.19 35.66
C ARG A 11 17.76 16.39 35.87
N ARG A 12 18.19 17.59 35.46
CA ARG A 12 17.38 18.81 35.58
C ARG A 12 16.15 18.67 34.68
N VAL A 13 15.03 18.27 35.29
CA VAL A 13 13.73 18.26 34.63
C VAL A 13 13.37 19.71 34.31
N LEU A 14 13.23 20.02 33.02
CA LEU A 14 12.80 21.34 32.56
C LEU A 14 11.35 21.58 33.01
N ASP A 15 11.11 22.79 33.52
CA ASP A 15 9.77 23.25 33.92
C ASP A 15 8.76 23.10 32.76
N GLY A 16 7.51 22.84 33.11
CA GLY A 16 6.43 22.54 32.17
C GLY A 16 6.27 23.61 31.09
N ALA A 17 6.36 24.89 31.47
CA ALA A 17 6.22 26.00 30.52
C ALA A 17 7.40 26.07 29.54
N THR A 18 8.59 25.66 29.97
CA THR A 18 9.77 25.61 29.09
C THR A 18 9.68 24.44 28.11
N ARG A 19 9.12 23.32 28.56
CA ARG A 19 8.86 22.16 27.71
C ARG A 19 7.81 22.45 26.64
N GLN A 20 6.68 23.05 27.03
CA GLN A 20 5.62 23.43 26.09
C GLN A 20 6.12 24.45 25.06
N ARG A 21 6.92 25.46 25.46
CA ARG A 21 7.50 26.41 24.51
C ARG A 21 8.47 25.77 23.52
N ARG A 22 9.25 24.76 23.95
CA ARG A 22 10.10 23.98 23.02
C ARG A 22 9.27 23.15 22.06
N LEU A 23 8.21 22.51 22.56
CA LEU A 23 7.32 21.67 21.74
C LEU A 23 6.53 22.50 20.73
N HIS A 24 5.99 23.65 21.14
CA HIS A 24 5.27 24.56 20.24
C HIS A 24 6.16 25.05 19.11
N ARG A 25 7.39 25.49 19.42
CA ARG A 25 8.37 25.88 18.38
C ARG A 25 8.72 24.74 17.44
N GLN A 26 8.78 23.50 17.93
CA GLN A 26 9.01 22.33 17.08
C GLN A 26 7.82 22.06 16.16
N LEU A 27 6.58 22.14 16.66
CA LEU A 27 5.39 21.96 15.84
C LEU A 27 5.24 23.07 14.80
N GLU A 28 5.43 24.32 15.19
CA GLU A 28 5.34 25.49 14.29
C GLU A 28 6.39 25.43 13.17
N ALA A 29 7.61 24.97 13.46
CA ALA A 29 8.63 24.73 12.44
C ALA A 29 8.22 23.63 11.45
N LEU A 30 7.63 22.54 11.94
CA LEU A 30 7.11 21.46 11.08
C LEU A 30 5.90 21.89 10.26
N GLU A 31 5.03 22.74 10.81
CA GLU A 31 3.89 23.30 10.08
C GLU A 31 4.35 24.29 9.00
N SER A 32 5.28 25.20 9.32
CA SER A 32 5.82 26.18 8.37
C SER A 32 6.55 25.53 7.18
N ASP A 33 7.24 24.41 7.40
CA ASP A 33 7.96 23.68 6.34
C ASP A 33 7.00 22.94 5.38
N ASN A 34 5.79 22.59 5.86
CA ASN A 34 4.74 22.01 5.02
C ASN A 34 4.03 23.04 4.12
N PHE A 35 4.17 24.34 4.39
CA PHE A 35 3.55 25.43 3.60
C PHE A 35 4.53 26.11 2.63
N GLY A 36 5.53 25.40 2.12
CA GLY A 36 6.27 25.87 0.95
C GLY A 36 5.34 25.99 -0.27
N ASP A 37 5.47 27.07 -1.05
CA ASP A 37 4.71 27.23 -2.30
C ASP A 37 5.05 26.07 -3.25
N ASP A 38 4.02 25.27 -3.56
CA ASP A 38 4.12 24.13 -4.46
C ASP A 38 4.40 24.66 -5.88
N PRO A 39 5.58 24.40 -6.49
CA PRO A 39 5.90 24.90 -7.82
C PRO A 39 4.93 24.39 -8.90
N GLN A 40 4.13 23.36 -8.60
CA GLN A 40 3.10 22.82 -9.50
C GLN A 40 1.80 23.64 -9.46
N ALA A 41 1.60 24.53 -8.48
CA ALA A 41 0.41 25.39 -8.39
C ALA A 41 0.42 26.55 -9.41
N ALA A 42 1.60 27.01 -9.83
CA ALA A 42 1.75 28.12 -10.79
C ALA A 42 1.42 27.74 -12.26
N LEU A 43 1.36 26.45 -12.59
CA LEU A 43 1.14 25.94 -13.95
C LEU A 43 -0.33 25.58 -14.24
N GLY A 44 -1.25 25.80 -13.29
CA GLY A 44 -2.69 25.63 -13.51
C GLY A 44 -3.17 24.20 -13.80
N LEU A 45 -2.34 23.18 -13.54
CA LEU A 45 -2.76 21.78 -13.70
C LEU A 45 -3.62 21.30 -12.51
N PRO A 46 -4.62 20.42 -12.74
CA PRO A 46 -5.39 19.84 -11.66
C PRO A 46 -4.48 19.00 -10.78
N ARG A 47 -4.42 19.30 -9.47
CA ARG A 47 -3.65 18.53 -8.48
C ARG A 47 -3.94 17.03 -8.62
N PRO A 48 -2.97 16.17 -8.97
CA PRO A 48 -3.08 14.77 -8.66
C PRO A 48 -2.81 14.64 -7.17
N GLY A 49 -3.89 14.53 -6.41
CA GLY A 49 -3.84 14.46 -4.96
C GLY A 49 -2.85 13.39 -4.50
N LYS A 50 -1.83 13.84 -3.75
CA LYS A 50 -1.22 13.15 -2.61
C LYS A 50 -1.44 11.63 -2.56
N ARG A 51 -0.46 10.88 -3.10
CA ARG A 51 0.20 9.68 -2.52
C ARG A 51 0.52 8.64 -3.60
N LEU A 52 1.81 8.38 -3.82
CA LEU A 52 2.31 7.00 -3.84
C LEU A 52 3.85 6.95 -3.64
N PRO A 53 4.41 6.09 -2.77
CA PRO A 53 5.84 6.06 -2.49
C PRO A 53 6.62 5.09 -3.39
N HIS A 54 7.89 5.41 -3.60
CA HIS A 54 8.92 4.67 -4.34
C HIS A 54 9.85 3.98 -3.32
N PHE A 55 10.17 2.68 -3.49
CA PHE A 55 10.86 1.85 -2.47
C PHE A 55 12.28 1.40 -2.91
N ALA A 56 13.28 1.52 -2.01
CA ALA A 56 14.60 0.89 -2.08
C ALA A 56 15.16 0.54 -0.67
N ASP A 57 16.10 -0.43 -0.60
CA ASP A 57 16.41 -1.41 0.48
C ASP A 57 17.09 -0.97 1.81
N PRO A 58 17.08 -1.83 2.88
CA PRO A 58 17.49 -1.48 4.24
C PRO A 58 18.87 -2.03 4.68
N ALA A 59 19.65 -1.17 5.34
CA ALA A 59 20.69 -1.58 6.29
C ALA A 59 20.70 -0.58 7.46
N HIS A 60 21.07 -1.07 8.66
CA HIS A 60 21.29 -0.39 9.94
C HIS A 60 20.20 -0.58 11.03
N THR A 61 20.61 -1.41 11.99
CA THR A 61 20.06 -1.74 13.31
C THR A 61 19.79 -0.54 14.22
N GLY A 62 18.68 -0.56 14.97
CA GLY A 62 18.45 0.32 16.12
C GLY A 62 17.03 0.25 16.69
N VAL A 63 16.87 -0.42 17.84
CA VAL A 63 15.61 -0.62 18.57
C VAL A 63 15.07 0.68 19.20
N GLY A 64 13.76 0.95 19.03
CA GLY A 64 13.02 2.00 19.73
C GLY A 64 11.51 1.92 19.45
N PHE A 65 10.72 1.62 20.48
CA PHE A 65 9.26 1.46 20.42
C PHE A 65 8.54 2.78 20.09
N GLY A 66 7.72 2.78 19.04
CA GLY A 66 6.83 3.88 18.65
C GLY A 66 6.13 3.61 17.32
N VAL A 67 5.21 2.65 17.28
CA VAL A 67 4.53 2.23 16.03
C VAL A 67 3.25 3.03 15.83
N LEU A 68 3.38 4.20 15.21
CA LEU A 68 2.32 4.84 14.41
C LEU A 68 2.96 5.41 13.14
N THR A 69 3.44 4.53 12.26
CA THR A 69 3.89 4.89 10.92
C THR A 69 3.39 3.86 9.91
N PRO A 70 2.55 4.24 8.92
CA PRO A 70 2.29 3.39 7.77
C PRO A 70 3.43 3.62 6.77
N SER A 71 4.62 3.14 7.09
CA SER A 71 5.78 3.24 6.19
C SER A 71 6.64 1.98 6.21
N HIS A 72 6.04 0.84 6.56
CA HIS A 72 6.65 -0.45 6.25
C HIS A 72 6.30 -0.80 4.79
N PRO A 73 7.28 -0.96 3.87
CA PRO A 73 7.02 -1.73 2.65
C PRO A 73 6.40 -3.07 3.04
N LEU A 74 5.53 -3.59 2.16
CA LEU A 74 4.91 -4.91 2.33
C LEU A 74 5.97 -5.88 2.88
N PRO A 75 5.76 -6.52 4.05
CA PRO A 75 6.81 -7.29 4.70
C PRO A 75 7.35 -8.34 3.73
N GLN A 76 8.62 -8.21 3.34
CA GLN A 76 9.34 -9.12 2.42
C GLN A 76 9.58 -10.51 3.01
N ASN A 77 8.96 -10.83 4.15
CA ASN A 77 9.01 -12.15 4.75
C ASN A 77 7.61 -12.58 5.21
N LEU A 78 6.78 -12.96 4.24
CA LEU A 78 5.47 -13.56 4.48
C LEU A 78 5.55 -14.93 5.18
N SER A 79 6.74 -15.55 5.19
CA SER A 79 7.01 -16.90 5.71
C SER A 79 7.49 -16.95 7.16
N ALA A 80 7.94 -15.83 7.75
CA ALA A 80 8.52 -15.81 9.10
C ALA A 80 7.49 -15.58 10.23
N ALA A 81 6.23 -15.29 9.88
CA ALA A 81 5.17 -15.17 10.87
C ALA A 81 4.64 -16.57 11.22
N GLU A 82 4.82 -16.97 12.48
CA GLU A 82 4.27 -18.20 13.04
C GLU A 82 2.74 -18.04 13.16
N GLY A 83 1.99 -18.42 12.12
CA GLY A 83 0.53 -18.32 12.05
C GLY A 83 -0.02 -18.40 10.62
N PRO A 84 -1.36 -18.51 10.43
CA PRO A 84 -1.94 -18.52 9.10
C PRO A 84 -1.64 -17.20 8.37
N ASN A 85 -0.88 -17.30 7.29
CA ASN A 85 -0.51 -16.21 6.38
C ASN A 85 -1.24 -16.31 5.03
N TYR A 86 -1.04 -15.31 4.17
CA TYR A 86 -1.69 -15.21 2.85
C TYR A 86 -1.49 -16.47 1.98
N VAL A 87 -0.30 -17.08 2.02
CA VAL A 87 0.03 -18.30 1.25
C VAL A 87 -0.62 -19.52 1.87
N SER A 88 -0.65 -19.63 3.19
CA SER A 88 -1.31 -20.75 3.89
C SER A 88 -2.83 -20.69 3.87
N ALA A 89 -3.40 -19.49 3.68
CA ALA A 89 -4.84 -19.29 3.52
C ALA A 89 -5.33 -19.63 2.10
N CYS A 90 -4.43 -19.94 1.17
CA CYS A 90 -4.79 -20.36 -0.18
C CYS A 90 -5.71 -21.59 -0.11
N ALA A 91 -6.90 -21.46 -0.68
CA ALA A 91 -7.82 -22.58 -0.82
C ALA A 91 -7.22 -23.64 -1.77
N ALA A 92 -7.50 -24.91 -1.49
CA ALA A 92 -7.17 -25.98 -2.41
C ALA A 92 -7.89 -25.77 -3.77
N PRO A 93 -7.34 -26.30 -4.88
CA PRO A 93 -8.02 -26.27 -6.17
C PRO A 93 -9.44 -26.84 -6.10
N SER A 94 -10.34 -26.29 -6.91
CA SER A 94 -11.74 -26.75 -6.97
C SER A 94 -11.81 -28.23 -7.34
N ARG A 95 -12.62 -29.00 -6.61
CA ARG A 95 -12.96 -30.40 -6.92
C ARG A 95 -14.15 -30.52 -7.88
N LEU A 96 -14.79 -29.40 -8.21
CA LEU A 96 -15.96 -29.33 -9.08
C LEU A 96 -15.57 -28.85 -10.48
N PRO A 97 -16.28 -29.28 -11.55
CA PRO A 97 -16.00 -28.85 -12.91
C PRO A 97 -16.20 -27.34 -13.07
N GLN A 98 -15.38 -26.72 -13.93
CA GLN A 98 -15.50 -25.30 -14.23
C GLN A 98 -16.82 -25.00 -14.94
N ARG A 99 -17.48 -23.91 -14.55
CA ARG A 99 -18.67 -23.39 -15.22
C ARG A 99 -18.27 -22.28 -16.19
N HIS A 100 -19.00 -22.18 -17.29
CA HIS A 100 -18.72 -21.19 -18.32
C HIS A 100 -19.85 -20.17 -18.42
N PHE A 101 -19.51 -18.92 -18.14
CA PHE A 101 -20.43 -17.79 -18.16
C PHE A 101 -20.01 -16.76 -19.20
N CYS A 102 -21.00 -16.07 -19.76
CA CYS A 102 -20.80 -15.03 -20.75
C CYS A 102 -20.05 -13.86 -20.12
N ALA A 103 -18.95 -13.41 -20.73
CA ALA A 103 -18.15 -12.29 -20.23
C ALA A 103 -18.87 -10.93 -20.33
N VAL A 104 -19.94 -10.86 -21.13
CA VAL A 104 -20.73 -9.63 -21.31
C VAL A 104 -21.87 -9.52 -20.31
N CYS A 105 -22.62 -10.62 -20.10
CA CYS A 105 -23.88 -10.58 -19.34
C CYS A 105 -23.99 -11.62 -18.21
N GLY A 106 -22.99 -12.49 -18.01
CA GLY A 106 -22.96 -13.46 -16.92
C GLY A 106 -23.84 -14.70 -17.08
N PHE A 107 -24.71 -14.78 -18.10
CA PHE A 107 -25.52 -15.98 -18.37
C PHE A 107 -24.67 -17.17 -18.85
N PRO A 108 -25.12 -18.43 -18.67
CA PRO A 108 -24.42 -19.61 -19.19
C PRO A 108 -24.06 -19.46 -20.67
N SER A 109 -22.81 -19.78 -21.00
CA SER A 109 -22.24 -19.48 -22.31
C SER A 109 -21.76 -20.75 -23.02
N PRO A 110 -22.47 -21.20 -24.08
CA PRO A 110 -22.04 -22.35 -24.86
C PRO A 110 -20.96 -21.99 -25.89
N TYR A 111 -20.83 -20.73 -26.28
CA TYR A 111 -19.91 -20.30 -27.33
C TYR A 111 -18.63 -19.65 -26.78
N THR A 112 -17.59 -19.70 -27.60
CA THR A 112 -16.26 -19.20 -27.31
C THR A 112 -15.75 -18.41 -28.50
N CYS A 113 -15.18 -17.24 -28.26
CA CYS A 113 -14.55 -16.42 -29.28
C CYS A 113 -13.25 -17.08 -29.75
N VAL A 114 -13.12 -17.30 -31.06
CA VAL A 114 -12.00 -18.03 -31.65
C VAL A 114 -10.65 -17.31 -31.54
N THR A 115 -10.66 -15.99 -31.33
CA THR A 115 -9.44 -15.18 -31.29
C THR A 115 -8.90 -14.98 -29.88
N CYS A 116 -9.76 -14.84 -28.86
CA CYS A 116 -9.32 -14.55 -27.48
C CYS A 116 -9.83 -15.55 -26.44
N GLY A 117 -10.61 -16.56 -26.83
CA GLY A 117 -11.17 -17.54 -25.89
C GLY A 117 -12.29 -17.01 -24.97
N ALA A 118 -12.71 -15.75 -25.10
CA ALA A 118 -13.77 -15.19 -24.29
C ALA A 118 -15.12 -15.88 -24.57
N ARG A 119 -15.88 -16.14 -23.51
CA ARG A 119 -17.19 -16.83 -23.57
C ARG A 119 -18.33 -15.84 -23.86
N TYR A 120 -19.25 -16.19 -24.76
CA TYR A 120 -20.47 -15.42 -25.04
C TYR A 120 -21.73 -16.30 -25.21
N CYS A 121 -22.89 -15.79 -24.79
CA CYS A 121 -24.15 -16.55 -24.86
C CYS A 121 -24.92 -16.40 -26.18
N SER A 122 -24.69 -15.32 -26.94
CA SER A 122 -25.45 -14.98 -28.16
C SER A 122 -24.64 -14.08 -29.09
N SER A 123 -25.06 -13.97 -30.36
CA SER A 123 -24.46 -13.07 -31.35
C SER A 123 -24.47 -11.60 -30.89
N ARG A 124 -25.50 -11.16 -30.16
CA ARG A 124 -25.52 -9.82 -29.55
C ARG A 124 -24.35 -9.62 -28.58
N CYS A 125 -24.10 -10.59 -27.71
CA CYS A 125 -22.95 -10.53 -26.80
C CYS A 125 -21.63 -10.68 -27.53
N LEU A 126 -21.56 -11.43 -28.64
CA LEU A 126 -20.38 -11.47 -29.49
C LEU A 126 -20.09 -10.10 -30.11
N GLY A 127 -21.10 -9.38 -30.60
CA GLY A 127 -20.94 -8.01 -31.11
C GLY A 127 -20.41 -7.08 -30.03
N THR A 128 -21.04 -7.04 -28.85
CA THR A 128 -20.55 -6.22 -27.72
C THR A 128 -19.13 -6.60 -27.29
N HIS A 129 -18.81 -7.89 -27.31
CA HIS A 129 -17.46 -8.37 -27.05
C HIS A 129 -16.47 -7.84 -28.09
N GLN A 130 -16.82 -7.91 -29.38
CA GLN A 130 -15.99 -7.41 -30.49
C GLN A 130 -15.77 -5.90 -30.41
N ASP A 131 -16.80 -5.14 -30.03
CA ASP A 131 -16.75 -3.67 -30.01
C ASP A 131 -15.93 -3.11 -28.84
N THR A 132 -15.99 -3.75 -27.67
CA THR A 132 -15.50 -3.14 -26.41
C THR A 132 -14.52 -4.01 -25.63
N ARG A 133 -14.42 -5.31 -25.94
CA ARG A 133 -13.65 -6.29 -25.17
C ARG A 133 -12.71 -7.13 -26.04
N TYR A 134 -12.57 -6.76 -27.31
CA TYR A 134 -11.70 -7.44 -28.25
C TYR A 134 -10.34 -6.78 -28.24
N TRP A 135 -9.42 -7.38 -27.51
CA TRP A 135 -8.04 -6.88 -27.45
C TRP A 135 -7.14 -7.45 -28.57
N GLY A 136 -7.63 -8.40 -29.37
CA GLY A 136 -6.79 -9.14 -30.31
C GLY A 136 -5.72 -10.00 -29.59
N ASN A 137 -5.30 -11.09 -30.22
CA ASN A 137 -4.20 -11.92 -29.69
C ASN A 137 -2.92 -11.08 -29.67
N TRP A 138 -2.46 -10.68 -28.49
CA TRP A 138 -1.11 -10.13 -28.27
C TRP A 138 -0.13 -11.23 -27.84
N ASP A 139 -0.20 -12.38 -28.51
CA ASP A 139 0.78 -13.45 -28.34
C ASP A 139 1.15 -13.97 -29.73
N GLY A 140 2.26 -13.43 -30.24
CA GLY A 140 3.08 -13.94 -31.33
C GLY A 140 4.52 -13.90 -30.89
#